data_AF-G5SAE8-F1
#
_entry.id   AF-G5SAE8-F1
#
_cell.length_a   1.000
_cell.length_b   1.000
_cell.length_c   1.000
_cell.angle_alpha   90.00
_cell.angle_beta   90.00
_cell.angle_gamma   90.00
#
_symmetry.space_group_name_H-M   'P 1'
#
loop_
_entity.id
_entity.type
_entity.pdbx_description
1 polymer ?
#
loop_
_entity_poly.entity_id
_entity_poly.type
_entity_poly.pdbx_seq_one_letter_code
_entity_poly.pdbx_strand_id
1 'polypeptide(L)'
;MFDFPQPGEIYRCTGFPDVVVVGVLAAGIPWDMPYRCPALAWNPYRRTYSILVRTENDDHFTEIPLGRFLQEFTCVKPDLFKRCRENRYAVLKEVTFDPELQKWRAKNISGSPPLRQFS
;
A
#
# COMPACT_ATOMS: atom_id res chain seq x y z
N MET A 1 4.39 4.28 -17.12
CA MET A 1 3.98 4.75 -15.78
C MET A 1 3.35 3.56 -15.09
N PHE A 2 3.81 3.17 -13.90
CA PHE A 2 3.20 2.06 -13.18
C PHE A 2 1.97 2.58 -12.45
N ASP A 3 0.82 1.97 -12.71
CA ASP A 3 -0.36 2.17 -11.86
C ASP A 3 -0.12 1.48 -10.52
N PHE A 4 -0.17 2.24 -9.44
CA PHE A 4 -0.04 1.69 -8.11
C PHE A 4 -1.31 0.95 -7.69
N PRO A 5 -1.17 -0.21 -7.02
CA PRO A 5 -2.31 -0.88 -6.42
C PRO A 5 -3.00 0.04 -5.40
N GLN A 6 -4.32 0.21 -5.55
CA GLN A 6 -5.12 1.05 -4.67
C GLN A 6 -5.68 0.21 -3.51
N PRO A 7 -5.84 0.78 -2.30
CA PRO A 7 -6.51 0.12 -1.19
C PRO A 7 -7.88 -0.43 -1.61
N GLY A 8 -8.22 -1.64 -1.18
CA GLY A 8 -9.45 -2.34 -1.52
C GLY A 8 -9.46 -3.01 -2.90
N GLU A 9 -8.47 -2.80 -3.76
CA GLU A 9 -8.38 -3.55 -5.03
C GLU A 9 -8.04 -5.02 -4.77
N ILE A 10 -8.69 -5.91 -5.53
CA ILE A 10 -8.45 -7.35 -5.49
C ILE A 10 -7.43 -7.72 -6.56
N TYR A 11 -6.45 -8.51 -6.16
CA TYR A 11 -5.38 -9.03 -7.01
C TYR A 11 -5.31 -10.55 -6.90
N ARG A 12 -5.01 -11.19 -8.03
CA ARG A 12 -4.92 -12.64 -8.17
C ARG A 12 -3.53 -13.06 -8.61
N CYS A 13 -3.02 -14.15 -8.06
CA CYS A 13 -1.81 -14.82 -8.52
C CYS A 13 -2.11 -16.32 -8.72
N THR A 14 -1.53 -16.93 -9.76
CA THR A 14 -1.72 -18.36 -10.03
C THR A 14 -1.18 -19.20 -8.87
N GLY A 15 -2.01 -20.07 -8.29
CA GLY A 15 -1.61 -20.95 -7.19
C GLY A 15 -1.68 -20.33 -5.79
N PHE A 16 -2.19 -19.11 -5.66
CA PHE A 16 -2.44 -18.44 -4.38
C PHE A 16 -3.88 -17.93 -4.28
N PRO A 17 -4.45 -17.81 -3.07
CA PRO A 17 -5.72 -17.13 -2.87
C PRO A 17 -5.68 -15.68 -3.37
N ASP A 18 -6.86 -15.16 -3.74
CA ASP A 18 -7.01 -13.75 -4.06
C ASP A 18 -6.69 -12.88 -2.83
N VAL A 19 -6.09 -11.73 -3.08
CA VAL A 19 -5.65 -10.80 -2.03
C VAL A 19 -6.21 -9.41 -2.26
N VAL A 20 -6.58 -8.74 -1.18
CA VAL A 20 -7.05 -7.37 -1.13
C VAL A 20 -5.91 -6.47 -0.71
N VAL A 21 -5.67 -5.41 -1.48
CA VAL A 21 -4.66 -4.40 -1.14
C VAL A 21 -5.10 -3.61 0.08
N VAL A 22 -4.23 -3.49 1.07
CA VAL A 22 -4.45 -2.64 2.24
C VAL A 22 -3.72 -1.32 2.07
N GLY A 23 -2.42 -1.37 1.72
CA GLY A 23 -1.65 -0.18 1.43
C GLY A 23 -0.18 -0.45 1.12
N VAL A 24 0.51 0.56 0.58
CA VAL A 24 1.94 0.51 0.29
C VAL A 24 2.72 0.97 1.51
N LEU A 25 3.82 0.27 1.80
CA LEU A 25 4.72 0.56 2.90
C LEU A 25 6.10 0.98 2.36
N ALA A 26 6.74 1.89 3.08
CA ALA A 26 8.14 2.25 2.92
C ALA A 26 8.87 1.87 4.21
N ALA A 27 9.78 0.89 4.14
CA ALA A 27 10.47 0.36 5.32
C ALA A 27 9.49 -0.04 6.46
N GLY A 28 8.41 -0.74 6.10
CA GLY A 28 7.38 -1.19 7.05
C GLY A 28 6.38 -0.11 7.52
N ILE A 29 6.56 1.15 7.10
CA ILE A 29 5.68 2.26 7.50
C ILE A 29 4.71 2.60 6.35
N PRO A 30 3.39 2.73 6.59
CA PRO A 30 2.45 3.17 5.56
C PRO A 30 2.88 4.46 4.87
N TRP A 31 2.91 4.42 3.54
CA TRP A 31 3.50 5.47 2.73
C TRP A 31 2.48 6.10 1.79
N ASP A 32 2.14 7.36 2.05
CA ASP A 32 1.07 8.06 1.33
C ASP A 32 1.47 8.55 -0.06
N MET A 33 2.78 8.77 -0.30
CA MET A 33 3.26 9.52 -1.48
C MET A 33 2.90 8.89 -2.85
N PRO A 34 2.85 7.55 -3.02
CA PRO A 34 2.33 6.92 -4.24
C PRO A 34 0.90 7.35 -4.56
N TYR A 35 0.07 7.58 -3.54
CA TYR A 35 -1.32 8.02 -3.69
C TYR A 35 -1.46 9.53 -3.90
N ARG A 36 -0.49 10.33 -3.44
CA ARG A 36 -0.48 11.79 -3.63
C ARG A 36 -0.11 12.20 -5.05
N CYS A 37 0.87 11.49 -5.64
CA CYS A 37 1.52 11.87 -6.90
C CYS A 37 1.57 10.69 -7.89
N PRO A 38 0.42 10.25 -8.45
CA PRO A 38 0.39 9.16 -9.44
C PRO A 38 1.17 9.47 -10.72
N ALA A 39 1.38 10.77 -11.02
CA ALA A 39 2.18 11.22 -12.15
C ALA A 39 3.71 11.08 -11.94
N LEU A 40 4.17 10.79 -10.71
CA LEU A 40 5.59 10.59 -10.46
C LEU A 40 5.98 9.18 -10.94
N ALA A 41 6.97 9.09 -11.83
CA ALA A 41 7.52 7.82 -12.28
C ALA A 41 8.31 7.18 -11.13
N TRP A 42 7.61 6.44 -10.29
CA TRP A 42 8.23 5.63 -9.27
C TRP A 42 8.82 4.36 -9.86
N ASN A 43 10.04 4.03 -9.46
CA ASN A 43 10.65 2.75 -9.79
C ASN A 43 10.50 1.81 -8.57
N PRO A 44 9.49 0.92 -8.55
CA PRO A 44 9.25 -0.01 -7.44
C PRO A 44 10.37 -1.05 -7.27
N TYR A 45 11.29 -1.16 -8.24
CA TYR A 45 12.44 -2.07 -8.21
C TYR A 45 13.73 -1.41 -7.68
N ARG A 46 13.75 -0.09 -7.53
CA ARG A 46 14.92 0.67 -7.04
C ARG A 46 14.82 1.09 -5.57
N ARG A 47 13.63 1.05 -4.99
CA ARG A 47 13.38 1.39 -3.58
C ARG A 47 12.75 0.20 -2.90
N THR A 48 13.05 0.02 -1.62
CA THR A 48 12.50 -1.03 -0.75
C THR A 48 11.06 -0.70 -0.35
N TYR A 49 10.17 -0.66 -1.34
CA TYR A 49 8.73 -0.61 -1.11
C TYR A 49 8.19 -2.02 -0.96
N SER A 50 7.28 -2.16 -0.03
CA SER A 50 6.45 -3.35 0.14
C SER A 50 4.99 -2.96 0.05
N ILE A 51 4.14 -3.95 -0.11
CA ILE A 51 2.70 -3.80 -0.10
C ILE A 51 2.12 -4.72 0.96
N LEU A 52 1.24 -4.16 1.78
CA LEU A 52 0.43 -4.91 2.72
C LEU A 52 -0.83 -5.37 2.00
N VAL A 53 -1.05 -6.68 2.01
CA VAL A 53 -2.24 -7.31 1.45
C VAL A 53 -2.90 -8.19 2.49
N ARG A 54 -4.23 -8.31 2.39
CA ARG A 54 -5.04 -9.24 3.18
C ARG A 54 -5.58 -10.33 2.26
N THR A 55 -5.55 -11.58 2.67
CA THR A 55 -6.21 -12.66 1.91
C THR A 55 -7.73 -12.46 1.88
N GLU A 56 -8.40 -12.67 0.74
CA GLU A 56 -9.83 -12.33 0.60
C GLU A 56 -10.75 -13.12 1.55
N ASN A 57 -10.34 -14.34 1.92
CA ASN A 57 -11.13 -15.27 2.75
C ASN A 57 -10.46 -15.61 4.09
N ASP A 58 -9.40 -14.91 4.44
CA ASP A 58 -8.64 -15.12 5.66
C ASP A 58 -8.16 -13.75 6.16
N ASP A 59 -8.35 -13.41 7.43
CA ASP A 59 -7.90 -12.13 8.01
C ASP A 59 -6.37 -12.10 8.21
N HIS A 60 -5.65 -12.88 7.41
CA HIS A 60 -4.21 -12.93 7.38
C HIS A 60 -3.64 -11.79 6.53
N PHE A 61 -2.75 -11.02 7.14
CA PHE A 61 -2.04 -9.91 6.50
C PHE A 61 -0.64 -10.34 6.13
N THR A 62 -0.26 -10.12 4.86
CA THR A 62 1.08 -10.42 4.35
C THR A 62 1.72 -9.16 3.80
N GLU A 63 3.00 -8.97 4.12
CA GLU A 63 3.85 -7.96 3.50
C GLU A 63 4.62 -8.60 2.35
N ILE A 64 4.49 -8.04 1.14
CA ILE A 64 5.15 -8.54 -0.07
C ILE A 64 6.02 -7.41 -0.66
N PRO A 65 7.26 -7.68 -1.13
CA PRO A 65 8.01 -6.68 -1.89
C PRO A 65 7.21 -6.18 -3.09
N LEU A 66 7.07 -4.86 -3.24
CA LEU A 66 6.17 -4.27 -4.25
C LEU A 66 6.55 -4.68 -5.68
N GLY A 67 7.85 -4.76 -5.98
CA GLY A 67 8.33 -5.24 -7.28
C GLY A 67 7.89 -6.68 -7.58
N ARG A 68 7.94 -7.57 -6.58
CA ARG A 68 7.48 -8.95 -6.70
C ARG A 68 5.97 -9.01 -6.92
N PHE A 69 5.21 -8.24 -6.13
CA PHE A 69 3.76 -8.17 -6.25
C PHE A 69 3.33 -7.74 -7.66
N LEU A 70 3.95 -6.69 -8.21
CA LEU A 70 3.64 -6.19 -9.56
C LEU A 70 4.03 -7.16 -10.68
N GLN A 71 4.91 -8.13 -10.42
CA GLN A 71 5.31 -9.16 -11.39
C GLN A 71 4.40 -10.40 -11.33
N GLU A 72 4.03 -10.82 -10.12
CA GLU A 72 3.33 -12.09 -9.89
C GLU A 72 1.80 -11.95 -9.82
N PHE A 73 1.29 -10.76 -9.48
CA PHE A 73 -0.14 -10.54 -9.26
C PHE A 73 -0.76 -9.69 -10.36
N THR A 74 -1.98 -10.06 -10.75
CA THR A 74 -2.79 -9.32 -11.73
C THR A 74 -4.00 -8.72 -11.02
N CYS A 75 -4.27 -7.44 -11.28
CA CYS A 75 -5.46 -6.77 -10.75
C CYS A 75 -6.72 -7.39 -11.38
N VAL A 76 -7.64 -7.90 -10.55
CA VAL A 76 -8.88 -8.52 -11.01
C VAL A 76 -9.81 -7.46 -11.60
N LYS A 77 -9.96 -6.33 -10.89
CA LYS A 77 -10.74 -5.19 -11.33
C LYS A 77 -10.15 -3.90 -10.77
N PRO A 78 -9.66 -2.98 -11.62
CA PRO A 78 -9.14 -1.71 -11.16
C PRO A 78 -10.27 -0.84 -10.60
N ASP A 79 -10.01 -0.18 -9.47
CA ASP A 79 -10.91 0.83 -8.91
C ASP A 79 -10.66 2.17 -9.63
N LEU A 80 -11.48 2.42 -10.65
CA LEU A 80 -11.38 3.64 -11.46
C LEU A 80 -11.62 4.91 -10.63
N PHE A 81 -12.39 4.83 -9.54
CA PHE A 81 -12.60 5.98 -8.65
C PHE A 81 -11.31 6.30 -7.91
N LYS A 82 -10.65 5.30 -7.31
CA LYS A 82 -9.40 5.52 -6.55
C LYS A 82 -8.19 5.84 -7.45
N ARG A 83 -8.18 5.32 -8.69
CA ARG A 83 -7.15 5.64 -9.69
C ARG A 83 -7.32 7.02 -10.33
N CYS A 84 -8.49 7.63 -10.19
CA CYS A 84 -8.78 8.96 -10.71
C CYS A 84 -8.08 10.04 -9.87
N ARG A 85 -7.37 10.94 -10.55
CA ARG A 85 -6.55 11.99 -9.95
C ARG A 85 -7.39 12.94 -9.08
N GLU A 86 -8.64 13.15 -9.43
CA GLU A 86 -9.57 14.05 -8.78
C GLU A 86 -9.98 13.52 -7.39
N ASN A 87 -9.96 12.20 -7.20
CA ASN A 87 -10.39 11.53 -5.97
C ASN A 87 -9.26 11.25 -4.99
N ARG A 88 -8.03 11.72 -5.26
CA ARG A 88 -6.85 11.48 -4.42
C ARG A 88 -7.07 11.81 -2.95
N TYR A 89 -7.79 12.88 -2.64
CA TYR A 89 -8.07 13.26 -1.25
C TYR A 89 -8.89 12.19 -0.52
N ALA A 90 -9.88 11.59 -1.19
CA ALA A 90 -10.69 10.52 -0.62
C ALA A 90 -9.83 9.27 -0.35
N VAL A 91 -8.97 8.89 -1.29
CA VAL A 91 -8.04 7.76 -1.12
C VAL A 91 -7.08 8.01 0.05
N LEU A 92 -6.50 9.20 0.14
CA LEU A 92 -5.60 9.55 1.23
C LEU A 92 -6.31 9.53 2.59
N LYS A 93 -7.56 9.98 2.64
CA LYS A 93 -8.39 9.91 3.84
C LYS A 93 -8.60 8.45 4.26
N GLU A 94 -8.95 7.57 3.33
CA GLU A 94 -9.10 6.13 3.59
C GLU A 94 -7.81 5.53 4.17
N VAL A 95 -6.67 5.72 3.50
CA VAL A 95 -5.35 5.24 3.97
C VAL A 95 -4.98 5.80 5.35
N THR A 96 -5.29 7.08 5.60
CA THR A 96 -4.97 7.75 6.88
C THR A 96 -5.77 7.19 8.04
N PHE A 97 -7.01 6.77 7.81
CA PHE A 97 -7.91 6.26 8.84
C PHE A 97 -8.06 4.73 8.83
N ASP A 98 -7.34 4.03 7.95
CA ASP A 98 -7.33 2.58 7.93
C ASP A 98 -6.71 2.02 9.23
N PRO A 99 -7.46 1.20 9.99
CA PRO A 99 -7.04 0.74 11.31
C PRO A 99 -5.82 -0.19 11.23
N GLU A 100 -5.68 -0.98 10.17
CA GLU A 100 -4.56 -1.91 10.01
C GLU A 100 -3.28 -1.17 9.66
N LEU A 101 -3.36 -0.19 8.76
CA LEU A 101 -2.24 0.70 8.49
C LEU A 101 -1.85 1.50 9.75
N GLN A 102 -2.80 1.92 10.59
CA GLN A 102 -2.46 2.58 11.86
C GLN A 102 -1.72 1.64 12.83
N LYS A 103 -2.12 0.37 12.92
CA LYS A 103 -1.39 -0.64 13.73
C LYS A 103 0.03 -0.84 13.20
N TRP A 104 0.21 -0.96 11.88
CA TRP A 104 1.53 -1.08 11.25
C TRP A 104 2.40 0.17 11.48
N ARG A 105 1.82 1.35 11.36
CA ARG A 105 2.48 2.63 11.66
C ARG A 105 2.96 2.65 13.13
N ALA A 106 2.09 2.32 14.08
CA ALA A 106 2.44 2.29 15.50
C ALA A 106 3.54 1.27 15.82
N LYS A 107 3.46 0.06 15.23
CA LYS A 107 4.46 -1.00 15.42
C LYS A 107 5.85 -0.59 14.92
N ASN A 108 5.94 0.09 13.77
CA ASN A 108 7.22 0.41 13.14
C ASN A 108 7.80 1.77 13.56
N ILE A 109 6.98 2.69 14.07
CA ILE A 109 7.45 3.97 14.64
C ILE A 109 7.83 3.83 16.12
N SER A 110 7.19 2.94 16.88
CA SER A 110 7.47 2.74 18.32
C SER A 110 8.86 2.17 18.63
N GLY A 111 9.65 1.81 17.60
CA GLY A 111 11.07 1.40 17.72
C GLY A 111 12.10 2.53 17.56
N SER A 112 11.71 3.78 17.30
CA SER A 112 12.64 4.93 17.28
C SER A 112 12.45 5.82 18.51
N PRO A 113 13.55 6.27 19.17
CA PRO A 113 13.42 7.23 20.26
C PRO A 113 12.72 8.49 19.73
N PRO A 114 11.90 9.16 20.56
CA PRO A 114 11.19 10.37 20.13
C PRO A 114 12.22 11.37 19.61
N LEU A 115 12.04 11.79 18.35
CA LEU A 115 12.79 12.90 17.78
C LEU A 115 12.62 14.07 18.76
N ARG A 116 13.76 14.46 19.37
CA ARG A 116 13.84 15.61 20.25
C ARG A 116 13.14 16.76 19.54
N GLN A 117 12.10 17.30 20.18
CA GLN A 117 11.53 18.57 19.81
C GLN A 117 12.68 19.58 19.89
N PHE A 118 13.15 20.05 18.74
CA PHE A 118 14.02 21.22 18.71
C PHE A 118 13.14 22.39 19.15
N SER A 119 13.47 22.88 20.35
CA SER A 119 12.97 24.12 20.94
C SER A 119 13.56 25.33 20.22
#